data_AF-A0A838FPS6-F1
#
_entry.id   AF-A0A838FPS6-F1
#
_cell.length_a   1.000
_cell.length_b   1.000
_cell.length_c   1.000
_cell.angle_alpha   90.00
_cell.angle_beta   90.00
_cell.angle_gamma   90.00
#
_symmetry.space_group_name_H-M   'P 1'
#
loop_
_entity.id
_entity.type
_entity.pdbx_description
1 polymer ?
#
loop_
_entity_poly.entity_id
_entity_poly.type
_entity_poly.pdbx_seq_one_letter_code
_entity_poly.pdbx_strand_id
1 'polypeptide(L)'
;VYRFFELFDLPNLPRVGELMRAAAEGAVRVTPPMKPFLEEKMWFALFWLQPLREFWRRELGDKYFRKLQEVIPYTWLLDATPLPQHAVIPRLEIHDWREAGKLSQKERDLLLKVSGFSPLGWGSRGVTVGADTPQAEWQQLIEQALQEFATTPRIMQRFHKARLVEQPYWDNETGAQKLLKGRVRLCPYYFAAQDRVGLRGALATIVPADKKLLHGMRDAILAPTAVGA
;
A
#
# COMPACT_ATOMS: atom_id res chain seq x y z
N VAL A 1 1.84 -12.79 21.77
CA VAL A 1 0.88 -11.71 21.51
C VAL A 1 0.74 -11.51 20.01
N TYR A 2 -0.46 -11.72 19.47
CA TYR A 2 -0.77 -11.27 18.12
C TYR A 2 -1.15 -9.79 18.19
N ARG A 3 -0.34 -8.90 17.61
CA ARG A 3 -0.67 -7.47 17.61
C ARG A 3 -1.68 -7.17 16.51
N PHE A 4 -2.73 -6.46 16.89
CA PHE A 4 -3.75 -5.94 15.97
C PHE A 4 -3.90 -4.43 16.16
N PHE A 5 -2.76 -3.74 16.15
CA PHE A 5 -2.63 -2.30 16.22
C PHE A 5 -1.40 -1.89 15.40
N GLU A 6 -1.43 -0.68 14.86
CA GLU A 6 -0.31 -0.11 14.12
C GLU A 6 0.72 0.48 15.08
N LEU A 7 1.98 0.57 14.67
CA LEU A 7 3.00 1.05 15.59
C LEU A 7 2.88 2.56 15.84
N PHE A 8 2.29 3.34 14.93
CA PHE A 8 2.03 4.77 15.21
C PHE A 8 1.03 4.99 16.34
N ASP A 9 0.21 3.99 16.67
CA ASP A 9 -0.75 4.03 17.78
C ASP A 9 -0.10 3.72 19.13
N LEU A 10 1.19 3.34 19.18
CA LEU A 10 1.88 2.99 20.43
C LEU A 10 1.66 4.03 21.56
N PRO A 11 1.72 5.36 21.33
CA PRO A 11 1.48 6.34 22.39
C PRO A 11 0.09 6.25 23.05
N ASN A 12 -0.90 5.67 22.35
CA ASN A 12 -2.28 5.54 22.80
C ASN A 12 -2.55 4.21 23.54
N LEU A 13 -1.59 3.29 23.55
CA LEU A 13 -1.80 1.94 24.08
C LEU A 13 -1.35 1.86 25.55
N PRO A 14 -2.25 1.52 26.49
CA PRO A 14 -1.89 1.39 27.89
C PRO A 14 -0.87 0.26 28.06
N ARG A 15 0.13 0.47 28.91
CA ARG A 15 1.17 -0.51 29.27
C ARG A 15 2.01 -1.03 28.09
N VAL A 16 1.99 -0.35 26.94
CA VAL A 16 2.74 -0.85 25.78
C VAL A 16 4.25 -0.87 26.00
N GLY A 17 4.78 0.02 26.84
CA GLY A 17 6.18 0.00 27.26
C GLY A 17 6.58 -1.28 28.00
N GLU A 18 5.68 -1.86 28.80
CA GLU A 18 5.91 -3.15 29.47
C GLU A 18 5.92 -4.29 28.46
N LEU A 19 4.98 -4.30 27.50
CA LEU A 19 4.95 -5.27 26.42
C LEU A 19 6.23 -5.20 25.56
N MET A 20 6.68 -4.00 25.23
CA MET A 20 7.91 -3.78 24.47
C MET A 20 9.13 -4.31 25.23
N ARG A 21 9.21 -4.06 26.54
CA ARG A 21 10.30 -4.55 27.40
C ARG A 21 10.30 -6.08 27.48
N ALA A 22 9.15 -6.68 27.77
CA ALA A 22 9.01 -8.13 27.81
C ALA A 22 9.32 -8.79 26.45
N ALA A 23 9.02 -8.11 25.34
CA ALA A 23 9.38 -8.58 24.00
C ALA A 23 10.89 -8.47 23.73
N ALA A 24 11.53 -7.39 24.16
CA ALA A 24 12.97 -7.19 24.04
C ALA A 24 13.76 -8.21 24.90
N GLU A 25 13.25 -8.56 26.07
CA GLU A 25 13.82 -9.55 26.98
C GLU A 25 13.51 -11.01 26.57
N GLY A 26 12.70 -11.21 25.52
CA GLY A 26 12.32 -12.54 25.05
C GLY A 26 11.27 -13.27 25.89
N ALA A 27 10.76 -12.64 26.95
CA ALA A 27 9.71 -13.19 27.80
C ALA A 27 8.37 -13.36 27.06
N VAL A 28 8.12 -12.52 26.05
CA VAL A 28 6.91 -12.57 25.21
C VAL A 28 7.28 -12.45 23.74
N ARG A 29 6.71 -13.30 22.88
CA ARG A 29 6.79 -13.14 21.42
C ARG A 29 5.64 -12.28 20.90
N VAL A 30 5.96 -11.22 20.15
CA VAL A 30 4.98 -10.36 19.47
C VAL A 30 5.01 -10.62 17.95
N THR A 31 3.84 -10.86 17.36
CA THR A 31 3.67 -11.11 15.92
C THR A 31 2.51 -10.25 15.38
N PRO A 32 2.68 -9.50 14.28
CA PRO A 32 3.96 -9.15 13.65
C PRO A 32 4.90 -8.37 14.58
N PRO A 33 6.22 -8.40 14.36
CA PRO A 33 7.18 -7.73 15.25
C PRO A 33 7.00 -6.21 15.22
N MET A 34 7.46 -5.56 16.29
CA MET A 34 7.41 -4.10 16.44
C MET A 34 8.57 -3.43 15.69
N LYS A 35 8.55 -3.53 14.35
CA LYS A 35 9.56 -2.97 13.45
C LYS A 35 8.89 -1.92 12.54
N PRO A 36 9.06 -0.61 12.81
CA PRO A 36 8.37 0.45 12.08
C PRO A 36 8.58 0.38 10.56
N PHE A 37 9.79 0.03 10.13
CA PHE A 37 10.09 -0.10 8.71
C PHE A 37 9.23 -1.17 8.01
N LEU A 38 8.66 -2.16 8.69
CA LEU A 38 7.77 -3.14 8.05
C LEU A 38 6.40 -2.56 7.66
N GLU A 39 6.05 -1.38 8.18
CA GLU A 39 4.80 -0.67 7.88
C GLU A 39 5.00 0.43 6.80
N GLU A 40 6.24 0.65 6.37
CA GLU A 40 6.61 1.68 5.40
C GLU A 40 6.18 1.34 3.97
N LYS A 41 5.61 2.33 3.26
CA LYS A 41 5.24 2.18 1.83
C LYS A 41 6.42 2.42 0.91
N MET A 42 7.48 3.09 1.37
CA MET A 42 8.72 3.35 0.63
C MET A 42 9.36 2.07 0.08
N TRP A 43 9.15 0.92 0.72
CA TRP A 43 9.61 -0.37 0.19
C TRP A 43 9.17 -0.62 -1.25
N PHE A 44 7.98 -0.17 -1.63
CA PHE A 44 7.52 -0.30 -3.01
C PHE A 44 8.38 0.52 -3.98
N ALA A 45 8.81 1.72 -3.59
CA ALA A 45 9.68 2.55 -4.42
C ALA A 45 11.12 2.01 -4.45
N LEU A 46 11.66 1.63 -3.29
CA LEU A 46 13.00 1.04 -3.16
C LEU A 46 13.14 -0.27 -3.96
N PHE A 47 12.06 -1.04 -4.07
CA PHE A 47 12.02 -2.24 -4.92
C PHE A 47 12.27 -1.93 -6.40
N TRP A 48 11.82 -0.77 -6.88
CA TRP A 48 11.95 -0.36 -8.29
C TRP A 48 13.19 0.50 -8.57
N LEU A 49 13.93 0.94 -7.55
CA LEU A 49 15.17 1.69 -7.74
C LEU A 49 16.22 0.84 -8.46
N GLN A 50 16.75 1.36 -9.57
CA GLN A 50 17.76 0.64 -10.36
C GLN A 50 18.95 0.23 -9.48
N PRO A 51 19.58 1.13 -8.69
CA PRO A 51 20.79 0.78 -7.94
C PRO A 51 20.60 -0.38 -6.94
N LEU A 52 19.35 -0.64 -6.52
CA LEU A 52 19.01 -1.74 -5.61
C LEU A 52 18.62 -3.02 -6.35
N ARG A 53 18.56 -3.03 -7.68
CA ARG A 53 18.11 -4.18 -8.48
C ARG A 53 18.92 -5.44 -8.19
N GLU A 54 20.25 -5.36 -8.24
CA GLU A 54 21.10 -6.54 -8.01
C GLU A 54 21.06 -7.00 -6.55
N PHE A 55 20.91 -6.07 -5.61
CA PHE A 55 20.63 -6.40 -4.21
C PHE A 55 19.35 -7.25 -4.12
N TRP A 56 18.24 -6.79 -4.70
CA TRP A 56 16.97 -7.53 -4.67
C TRP A 56 17.05 -8.89 -5.36
N ARG A 57 17.72 -8.96 -6.52
CA ARG A 57 17.93 -10.24 -7.22
C ARG A 57 18.70 -11.24 -6.38
N ARG A 58 19.73 -10.80 -5.65
CA ARG A 58 20.51 -11.65 -4.75
C ARG A 58 19.71 -12.09 -3.53
N GLU A 59 19.07 -11.17 -2.83
CA GLU A 59 18.36 -11.48 -1.57
C GLU A 59 17.07 -12.28 -1.80
N LEU A 60 16.36 -12.04 -2.90
CA LEU A 60 15.08 -12.69 -3.20
C LEU A 60 15.25 -13.89 -4.15
N GLY A 61 16.30 -13.91 -4.97
CA GLY A 61 16.42 -14.80 -6.13
C GLY A 61 15.62 -14.31 -7.34
N ASP A 62 16.14 -14.55 -8.54
CA ASP A 62 15.59 -14.05 -9.81
C ASP A 62 14.11 -14.42 -10.04
N LYS A 63 13.73 -15.65 -9.67
CA LYS A 63 12.35 -16.13 -9.80
C LYS A 63 11.37 -15.27 -9.01
N TYR A 64 11.67 -15.03 -7.73
CA TYR A 64 10.78 -14.30 -6.83
C TYR A 64 10.82 -12.79 -7.10
N PHE A 65 11.99 -12.25 -7.45
CA PHE A 65 12.12 -10.87 -7.89
C PHE A 65 11.18 -10.55 -9.07
N ARG A 66 11.20 -11.38 -10.13
CA ARG A 66 10.28 -11.23 -11.28
C ARG A 66 8.81 -11.35 -10.85
N LYS A 67 8.49 -12.28 -9.96
CA LYS A 67 7.12 -12.46 -9.47
C LYS A 67 6.62 -11.23 -8.69
N LEU A 68 7.48 -10.62 -7.89
CA LEU A 68 7.16 -9.38 -7.19
C LEU A 68 6.99 -8.20 -8.15
N GLN A 69 7.75 -8.13 -9.25
CA GLN A 69 7.56 -7.12 -10.30
C GLN A 69 6.17 -7.20 -10.97
N GLU A 70 5.55 -8.38 -11.03
CA GLU A 70 4.19 -8.54 -11.57
C GLU A 70 3.11 -7.97 -10.64
N VAL A 71 3.34 -8.03 -9.31
CA VAL A 71 2.30 -7.71 -8.31
C VAL A 71 2.51 -6.37 -7.61
N ILE A 72 3.75 -5.87 -7.53
CA ILE A 72 4.07 -4.56 -6.98
C ILE A 72 3.98 -3.54 -8.11
N PRO A 73 3.03 -2.59 -8.09
CA PRO A 73 2.98 -1.56 -9.12
C PRO A 73 4.27 -0.73 -9.17
N TYR A 74 4.61 -0.22 -10.36
CA TYR A 74 5.74 0.69 -10.47
C TYR A 74 5.54 1.90 -9.56
N THR A 75 6.55 2.18 -8.74
CA THR A 75 6.48 3.14 -7.65
C THR A 75 7.75 3.99 -7.65
N TRP A 76 7.58 5.29 -7.41
CA TRP A 76 8.66 6.27 -7.31
C TRP A 76 8.66 6.90 -5.91
N LEU A 77 9.82 7.42 -5.50
CA LEU A 77 9.95 8.34 -4.38
C LEU A 77 9.69 9.77 -4.89
N LEU A 78 8.87 10.57 -4.20
CA LEU A 78 8.74 12.00 -4.50
C LEU A 78 9.89 12.79 -3.86
N ASP A 79 11.10 12.50 -4.31
CA ASP A 79 12.31 13.20 -3.92
C ASP A 79 12.50 14.45 -4.81
N ALA A 80 12.71 15.61 -4.20
CA ALA A 80 12.90 16.89 -4.89
C ALA A 80 14.34 17.11 -5.40
N THR A 81 15.24 16.13 -5.25
CA THR A 81 16.62 16.21 -5.73
C THR A 81 16.67 16.51 -7.23
N PRO A 82 17.33 17.61 -7.67
CA PRO A 82 17.40 17.98 -9.07
C PRO A 82 18.08 16.91 -9.93
N LEU A 83 17.48 16.61 -11.09
CA LEU A 83 18.06 15.68 -12.05
C LEU A 83 19.11 16.37 -12.95
N PRO A 84 20.14 15.65 -13.41
CA PRO A 84 20.99 16.10 -14.51
C PRO A 84 20.15 16.46 -15.75
N GLN A 85 20.62 17.39 -16.58
CA GLN A 85 19.86 17.90 -17.74
C GLN A 85 19.41 16.81 -18.75
N HIS A 86 20.14 15.70 -18.82
CA HIS A 86 19.86 14.59 -19.74
C HIS A 86 19.10 13.43 -19.07
N ALA A 87 18.72 13.56 -17.80
CA ALA A 87 18.02 12.52 -17.03
C ALA A 87 16.52 12.82 -16.93
N VAL A 88 15.72 11.77 -16.72
CA VAL A 88 14.28 11.87 -16.53
C VAL A 88 13.82 10.95 -15.41
N ILE A 89 12.68 11.26 -14.81
CA ILE A 89 11.94 10.35 -13.95
C ILE A 89 11.36 9.24 -14.86
N PRO A 90 11.82 7.99 -14.73
CA PRO A 90 11.55 6.95 -15.70
C PRO A 90 10.06 6.62 -15.78
N ARG A 91 9.56 6.38 -17.00
CA ARG A 91 8.17 6.02 -17.33
C ARG A 91 7.13 7.13 -17.12
N LEU A 92 7.56 8.29 -16.62
CA LEU A 92 6.79 9.54 -16.64
C LEU A 92 7.40 10.52 -17.65
N GLU A 93 8.69 10.38 -17.96
CA GLU A 93 9.43 11.19 -18.92
C GLU A 93 9.40 12.70 -18.58
N ILE A 94 9.43 12.99 -17.27
CA ILE A 94 9.49 14.35 -16.70
C ILE A 94 10.86 14.61 -16.07
N HIS A 95 11.27 15.87 -15.99
CA HIS A 95 12.56 16.29 -15.40
C HIS A 95 12.41 16.70 -13.93
N ASP A 96 11.29 17.33 -13.58
CA ASP A 96 10.93 17.76 -12.22
C ASP A 96 9.56 17.22 -11.82
N TRP A 97 9.39 16.82 -10.55
CA TRP A 97 8.11 16.35 -10.03
C TRP A 97 6.95 17.36 -10.16
N ARG A 98 7.24 18.66 -10.20
CA ARG A 98 6.25 19.71 -10.45
C ARG A 98 5.61 19.59 -11.82
N GLU A 99 6.27 18.96 -12.78
CA GLU A 99 5.67 18.62 -14.07
C GLU A 99 4.61 17.53 -13.94
N ALA A 100 4.75 16.60 -12.99
CA ALA A 100 3.67 15.65 -12.67
C ALA A 100 2.40 16.38 -12.20
N GLY A 101 2.55 17.56 -11.60
CA GLY A 101 1.44 18.45 -11.23
C GLY A 101 0.74 19.10 -12.42
N LYS A 102 1.33 19.08 -13.61
CA LYS A 102 0.75 19.64 -14.84
C LYS A 102 0.04 18.59 -15.70
N LEU A 103 0.23 17.30 -15.40
CA LEU A 103 -0.46 16.20 -16.07
C LEU A 103 -1.98 16.39 -16.00
N SER A 104 -2.67 16.12 -17.11
CA SER A 104 -4.13 16.13 -17.16
C SER A 104 -4.72 14.96 -16.38
N GLN A 105 -6.04 15.01 -16.12
CA GLN A 105 -6.73 13.94 -15.39
C GLN A 105 -6.57 12.55 -16.02
N LYS A 106 -6.48 12.49 -17.36
CA LYS A 106 -6.33 11.23 -18.11
C LYS A 106 -4.91 10.68 -18.08
N GLU A 107 -3.91 11.52 -17.83
CA GLU A 107 -2.49 11.14 -17.84
C GLU A 107 -1.99 10.69 -16.46
N ARG A 108 -2.77 10.94 -15.40
CA ARG A 108 -2.40 10.62 -14.02
C ARG A 108 -3.22 9.47 -13.44
N ASP A 109 -3.15 8.30 -14.09
CA ASP A 109 -3.45 7.00 -13.46
C ASP A 109 -2.38 6.68 -12.39
N LEU A 110 -2.34 7.52 -11.35
CA LEU A 110 -1.33 7.61 -10.32
C LEU A 110 -1.98 7.69 -8.93
N LEU A 111 -1.29 7.15 -7.94
CA LEU A 111 -1.61 7.24 -6.53
C LEU A 111 -0.49 7.97 -5.80
N LEU A 112 -0.82 9.02 -5.06
CA LEU A 112 0.07 9.59 -4.07
C LEU A 112 -0.23 8.93 -2.73
N LYS A 113 0.78 8.36 -2.07
CA LYS A 113 0.61 7.71 -0.77
C LYS A 113 1.63 8.21 0.23
N VAL A 114 1.16 8.54 1.43
CA VAL A 114 2.04 8.80 2.57
C VAL A 114 2.75 7.50 2.95
N SER A 115 4.08 7.55 2.91
CA SER A 115 4.96 6.63 3.61
C SER A 115 5.36 7.27 4.93
N GLY A 116 5.84 6.47 5.86
CA GLY A 116 6.18 6.93 7.18
C GLY A 116 5.25 6.36 8.22
N PHE A 117 5.76 6.44 9.43
CA PHE A 117 5.02 6.32 10.67
C PHE A 117 4.14 7.55 10.91
N SER A 118 3.12 7.72 10.07
CA SER A 118 2.21 8.85 10.13
C SER A 118 0.80 8.38 10.53
N PRO A 119 0.08 9.13 11.39
CA PRO A 119 -1.35 8.90 11.62
C PRO A 119 -2.19 9.00 10.35
N LEU A 120 -1.68 9.67 9.31
CA LEU A 120 -2.30 9.73 7.98
C LEU A 120 -2.13 8.43 7.19
N GLY A 121 -1.20 7.56 7.60
CA GLY A 121 -0.88 6.30 6.93
C GLY A 121 -1.98 5.24 7.03
N TRP A 122 -2.98 5.44 7.90
CA TRP A 122 -4.10 4.53 8.13
C TRP A 122 -5.39 4.94 7.40
N GLY A 123 -6.10 3.94 6.86
CA GLY A 123 -7.31 4.15 6.08
C GLY A 123 -7.05 4.81 4.73
N SER A 124 -8.11 5.28 4.05
CA SER A 124 -8.02 5.97 2.74
C SER A 124 -7.50 7.40 2.84
N ARG A 125 -7.20 7.90 4.05
CA ARG A 125 -6.84 9.31 4.29
C ARG A 125 -5.47 9.70 3.76
N GLY A 126 -4.52 8.77 3.76
CA GLY A 126 -3.17 8.99 3.24
C GLY A 126 -2.99 8.59 1.78
N VAL A 127 -4.09 8.43 1.03
CA VAL A 127 -4.07 7.99 -0.38
C VAL A 127 -4.89 8.95 -1.24
N THR A 128 -4.24 9.56 -2.22
CA THR A 128 -4.88 10.41 -3.23
C THR A 128 -4.84 9.71 -4.59
N VAL A 129 -5.98 9.65 -5.27
CA VAL A 129 -6.08 9.13 -6.65
C VAL A 129 -5.97 10.29 -7.62
N GLY A 130 -4.85 10.39 -8.34
CA GLY A 130 -4.57 11.51 -9.23
C GLY A 130 -5.73 11.81 -10.16
N ALA A 131 -6.22 10.80 -10.90
CA ALA A 131 -7.30 10.97 -11.86
C ALA A 131 -8.58 11.64 -11.29
N ASP A 132 -8.88 11.48 -10.00
CA ASP A 132 -10.09 11.98 -9.35
C ASP A 132 -9.91 13.32 -8.62
N THR A 133 -8.67 13.79 -8.47
CA THR A 133 -8.35 14.99 -7.68
C THR A 133 -8.33 16.24 -8.56
N PRO A 134 -9.09 17.32 -8.32
CA PRO A 134 -9.01 18.55 -9.11
C PRO A 134 -7.57 19.04 -9.37
N GLN A 135 -7.31 19.67 -10.53
CA GLN A 135 -5.94 20.00 -10.96
C GLN A 135 -5.18 20.84 -9.92
N ALA A 136 -5.82 21.88 -9.38
CA ALA A 136 -5.21 22.76 -8.40
C ALA A 136 -4.83 22.01 -7.11
N GLU A 137 -5.72 21.14 -6.63
CA GLU A 137 -5.46 20.30 -5.45
C GLU A 137 -4.33 19.29 -5.72
N TRP A 138 -4.28 18.69 -6.91
CA TRP A 138 -3.20 17.79 -7.30
C TRP A 138 -1.82 18.46 -7.32
N GLN A 139 -1.74 19.68 -7.87
CA GLN A 139 -0.52 20.49 -7.85
C GLN A 139 -0.07 20.81 -6.43
N GLN A 140 -1.01 21.25 -5.59
CA GLN A 140 -0.74 21.55 -4.18
C GLN A 140 -0.23 20.31 -3.42
N LEU A 141 -0.84 19.15 -3.63
CA LEU A 141 -0.44 17.90 -2.97
C LEU A 141 0.97 17.44 -3.38
N ILE A 142 1.35 17.65 -4.65
CA ILE A 142 2.72 17.38 -5.11
C ILE A 142 3.71 18.34 -4.47
N GLU A 143 3.43 19.65 -4.49
CA GLU A 143 4.31 20.64 -3.89
C GLU A 143 4.52 20.36 -2.39
N GLN A 144 3.43 20.07 -1.67
CA GLN A 144 3.49 19.68 -0.27
C GLN A 144 4.32 18.40 -0.07
N ALA A 145 4.15 17.39 -0.93
CA ALA A 145 4.91 16.14 -0.84
C ALA A 145 6.42 16.36 -0.99
N LEU A 146 6.82 17.27 -1.88
CA LEU A 146 8.22 17.61 -2.12
C LEU A 146 8.82 18.38 -0.93
N GLN A 147 8.06 19.31 -0.34
CA GLN A 147 8.50 20.08 0.83
C GLN A 147 8.63 19.21 2.09
N GLU A 148 7.73 18.24 2.25
CA GLU A 148 7.68 17.36 3.42
C GLU A 148 8.54 16.09 3.26
N PHE A 149 9.24 15.90 2.14
CA PHE A 149 9.91 14.62 1.83
C PHE A 149 10.81 14.10 2.95
N ALA A 150 11.56 14.99 3.62
CA ALA A 150 12.49 14.63 4.69
C ALA A 150 11.80 14.18 6.00
N THR A 151 10.55 14.56 6.24
CA THR A 151 9.82 14.28 7.49
C THR A 151 8.64 13.34 7.30
N THR A 152 7.92 13.48 6.18
CA THR A 152 6.76 12.68 5.80
C THR A 152 6.89 12.28 4.33
N PRO A 153 7.78 11.31 4.01
CA PRO A 153 8.03 10.92 2.64
C PRO A 153 6.76 10.37 1.98
N ARG A 154 6.52 10.75 0.73
CA ARG A 154 5.42 10.21 -0.06
C ARG A 154 5.95 9.42 -1.25
N ILE A 155 5.21 8.39 -1.63
CA ILE A 155 5.47 7.62 -2.85
C ILE A 155 4.45 8.00 -3.92
N MET A 156 4.90 8.02 -5.18
CA MET A 156 4.02 8.00 -6.34
C MET A 156 3.92 6.55 -6.77
N GLN A 157 2.73 6.06 -7.08
CA GLN A 157 2.56 4.68 -7.52
C GLN A 157 1.61 4.64 -8.71
N ARG A 158 1.87 3.79 -9.71
CA ARG A 158 0.89 3.55 -10.78
C ARG A 158 -0.41 3.01 -10.20
N PHE A 159 -1.53 3.60 -10.59
CA PHE A 159 -2.84 3.10 -10.22
C PHE A 159 -3.20 1.88 -11.06
N HIS A 160 -3.63 0.80 -10.41
CA HIS A 160 -4.16 -0.38 -11.08
C HIS A 160 -5.62 -0.57 -10.69
N LYS A 161 -6.48 -0.65 -11.72
CA LYS A 161 -7.91 -0.95 -11.53
C LYS A 161 -8.06 -2.41 -11.14
N ALA A 162 -8.62 -2.65 -9.95
CA ALA A 162 -8.95 -4.02 -9.54
C ALA A 162 -10.02 -4.64 -10.43
N ARG A 163 -9.93 -5.96 -10.55
CA ARG A 163 -10.86 -6.80 -11.32
C ARG A 163 -12.28 -6.69 -10.75
N LEU A 164 -13.27 -6.63 -11.64
CA LEU A 164 -14.67 -6.79 -11.29
C LEU A 164 -15.03 -8.27 -11.19
N VAL A 165 -15.74 -8.61 -10.13
CA VAL A 165 -16.31 -9.93 -9.88
C VAL A 165 -17.78 -9.76 -9.55
N GLU A 166 -18.56 -10.82 -9.79
CA GLU A 166 -19.94 -10.90 -9.34
C GLU A 166 -19.97 -11.81 -8.11
N GLN A 167 -20.51 -11.30 -7.01
CA GLN A 167 -20.53 -12.01 -5.74
C GLN A 167 -21.95 -11.99 -5.16
N PRO A 168 -22.58 -13.15 -4.98
CA PRO A 168 -23.83 -13.24 -4.25
C PRO A 168 -23.64 -12.84 -2.79
N TYR A 169 -24.60 -12.11 -2.24
CA TYR A 169 -24.69 -11.80 -0.82
C TYR A 169 -26.13 -11.85 -0.34
N TRP A 170 -26.32 -12.08 0.96
CA TRP A 170 -27.64 -12.01 1.58
C TRP A 170 -27.92 -10.58 2.01
N ASP A 171 -29.02 -10.01 1.53
CA ASP A 171 -29.48 -8.69 1.93
C ASP A 171 -30.49 -8.81 3.06
N ASN A 172 -30.10 -8.37 4.25
CA ASN A 172 -30.93 -8.43 5.45
C ASN A 172 -32.18 -7.54 5.37
N GLU A 173 -32.16 -6.47 4.58
CA GLU A 173 -33.30 -5.56 4.46
C GLU A 173 -34.42 -6.18 3.61
N THR A 174 -34.04 -6.90 2.55
CA THR A 174 -35.00 -7.53 1.64
C THR A 174 -35.24 -9.01 1.93
N GLY A 175 -34.43 -9.63 2.80
CA GLY A 175 -34.51 -11.06 3.11
C GLY A 175 -34.25 -11.95 1.88
N ALA A 176 -33.41 -11.47 0.96
CA ALA A 176 -33.18 -12.13 -0.32
C ALA A 176 -31.69 -12.14 -0.69
N GLN A 177 -31.30 -13.11 -1.51
CA GLN A 177 -29.97 -13.13 -2.12
C GLN A 177 -29.91 -12.11 -3.26
N LYS A 178 -28.92 -11.21 -3.22
CA LYS A 178 -28.63 -10.24 -4.27
C LYS A 178 -27.23 -10.48 -4.84
N LEU A 179 -27.00 -9.96 -6.05
CA LEU A 179 -25.70 -10.04 -6.71
C LEU A 179 -24.99 -8.69 -6.64
N LEU A 180 -23.80 -8.66 -6.05
CA LEU A 180 -22.92 -7.48 -6.09
C LEU A 180 -21.92 -7.64 -7.22
N LYS A 181 -21.98 -6.76 -8.22
CA LYS A 181 -20.87 -6.53 -9.15
C LYS A 181 -19.88 -5.57 -8.51
N GLY A 182 -18.73 -6.09 -8.08
CA GLY A 182 -17.80 -5.33 -7.24
C GLY A 182 -16.34 -5.54 -7.60
N ARG A 183 -15.48 -4.61 -7.16
CA ARG A 183 -14.03 -4.73 -7.26
C ARG A 183 -13.48 -5.54 -6.11
N VAL A 184 -12.61 -6.50 -6.41
CA VAL A 184 -12.01 -7.39 -5.40
C VAL A 184 -10.59 -6.99 -5.04
N ARG A 185 -10.31 -6.95 -3.73
CA ARG A 185 -8.97 -6.92 -3.15
C ARG A 185 -8.73 -8.24 -2.43
N LEU A 186 -7.62 -8.91 -2.73
CA LEU A 186 -7.18 -10.09 -1.99
C LEU A 186 -6.10 -9.71 -0.97
N CYS A 187 -6.29 -10.13 0.28
CA CYS A 187 -5.32 -9.96 1.36
C CYS A 187 -4.86 -11.35 1.84
N PRO A 188 -3.76 -11.89 1.28
CA PRO A 188 -3.23 -13.19 1.70
C PRO A 188 -2.52 -13.11 3.06
N TYR A 189 -2.75 -14.11 3.91
CA TYR A 189 -2.13 -14.26 5.22
C TYR A 189 -1.06 -15.36 5.18
N TYR A 190 0.19 -14.95 5.29
CA TYR A 190 1.35 -15.85 5.31
C TYR A 190 1.88 -15.99 6.73
N PHE A 191 2.05 -17.23 7.19
CA PHE A 191 2.61 -17.53 8.51
C PHE A 191 4.00 -18.12 8.34
N ALA A 192 4.97 -17.55 9.06
CA ALA A 192 6.33 -18.07 9.14
C ALA A 192 6.47 -18.96 10.39
N ALA A 193 6.78 -20.24 10.20
CA ALA A 193 7.05 -21.19 11.28
C ALA A 193 8.17 -22.15 10.85
N GLN A 194 9.14 -22.39 11.75
CA GLN A 194 10.26 -23.32 11.51
C GLN A 194 10.94 -23.10 10.15
N ASP A 195 11.27 -21.84 9.85
CA ASP A 195 11.90 -21.39 8.60
C ASP A 195 11.10 -21.66 7.32
N ARG A 196 9.81 -21.98 7.43
CA ARG A 196 8.88 -22.13 6.32
C ARG A 196 7.81 -21.08 6.36
N VAL A 197 7.55 -20.47 5.21
CA VAL A 197 6.43 -19.55 5.00
C VAL A 197 5.31 -20.30 4.29
N GLY A 198 4.13 -20.34 4.91
CA GLY A 198 2.94 -20.96 4.34
C GLY A 198 1.78 -19.98 4.23
N LEU A 199 1.09 -19.98 3.09
CA LEU A 199 -0.21 -19.32 2.96
C LEU A 199 -1.24 -20.05 3.83
N ARG A 200 -1.91 -19.33 4.72
CA ARG A 200 -2.96 -19.89 5.61
C ARG A 200 -4.37 -19.59 5.15
N GLY A 201 -4.51 -18.63 4.26
CA GLY A 201 -5.77 -18.21 3.66
C GLY A 201 -5.62 -16.81 3.09
N ALA A 202 -6.66 -16.34 2.43
CA ALA A 202 -6.74 -14.95 2.01
C ALA A 202 -8.14 -14.40 2.27
N LEU A 203 -8.23 -13.13 2.64
CA LEU A 203 -9.48 -12.41 2.74
C LEU A 203 -9.75 -11.71 1.41
N ALA A 204 -10.89 -12.01 0.79
CA ALA A 204 -11.43 -11.19 -0.27
C ALA A 204 -12.28 -10.07 0.33
N THR A 205 -11.95 -8.83 -0.02
CA THR A 205 -12.78 -7.66 0.22
C THR A 205 -13.36 -7.24 -1.12
N ILE A 206 -14.69 -7.30 -1.27
CA ILE A 206 -15.39 -6.95 -2.51
C ILE A 206 -16.26 -5.73 -2.24
N VAL A 207 -15.99 -4.64 -2.97
CA VAL A 207 -16.70 -3.36 -2.81
C VAL A 207 -17.46 -3.02 -4.10
N PRO A 208 -18.52 -2.19 -4.05
CA PRO A 208 -19.25 -1.75 -5.24
C PRO A 208 -18.35 -1.23 -6.38
N ALA A 209 -18.75 -1.46 -7.63
CA ALA A 209 -17.92 -1.21 -8.83
C ALA A 209 -17.53 0.26 -9.05
N ASP A 210 -18.32 1.20 -8.54
CA ASP A 210 -18.10 2.64 -8.58
C ASP A 210 -16.94 3.08 -7.67
N LYS A 211 -16.51 2.21 -6.75
CA LYS A 211 -15.42 2.49 -5.82
C LYS A 211 -14.08 2.16 -6.44
N LYS A 212 -13.08 3.01 -6.18
CA LYS A 212 -11.69 2.81 -6.63
C LYS A 212 -10.75 2.41 -5.48
N LEU A 213 -10.98 2.93 -4.28
CA LEU A 213 -10.29 2.52 -3.06
C LEU A 213 -11.07 1.37 -2.41
N LEU A 214 -10.39 0.26 -2.13
CA LEU A 214 -11.03 -1.02 -1.76
C LEU A 214 -10.91 -1.33 -0.26
N HIS A 215 -10.81 -0.31 0.58
CA HIS A 215 -10.64 -0.44 2.02
C HIS A 215 -11.30 0.73 2.77
N GLY A 216 -11.60 0.52 4.05
CA GLY A 216 -12.19 1.54 4.91
C GLY A 216 -13.65 1.90 4.56
N MET A 217 -14.36 0.99 3.89
CA MET A 217 -15.73 1.19 3.46
C MET A 217 -16.75 0.56 4.42
N ARG A 218 -17.96 1.13 4.47
CA ARG A 218 -19.11 0.57 5.18
C ARG A 218 -19.72 -0.61 4.41
N ASP A 219 -19.83 -0.46 3.09
CA ASP A 219 -20.47 -1.46 2.22
C ASP A 219 -19.41 -2.32 1.52
N ALA A 220 -19.12 -3.48 2.10
CA ALA A 220 -18.19 -4.44 1.51
C ALA A 220 -18.59 -5.87 1.89
N ILE A 221 -18.41 -6.79 0.95
CA ILE A 221 -18.45 -8.22 1.24
C ILE A 221 -17.05 -8.64 1.71
N LEU A 222 -17.00 -9.27 2.88
CA LEU A 222 -15.82 -9.93 3.41
C LEU A 222 -16.01 -11.43 3.27
N ALA A 223 -15.24 -12.05 2.37
CA ALA A 223 -15.33 -13.48 2.10
C ALA A 223 -13.98 -14.16 2.36
N PRO A 224 -13.94 -15.27 3.12
CA PRO A 224 -12.76 -16.10 3.16
C PRO A 224 -12.52 -16.73 1.78
N THR A 225 -11.27 -16.92 1.42
CA THR A 225 -10.88 -17.58 0.16
C THR A 225 -9.91 -18.71 0.42
N ALA A 226 -9.92 -19.69 -0.49
CA ALA A 226 -8.99 -20.80 -0.51
C ALA A 226 -8.17 -20.78 -1.82
N VAL A 227 -7.01 -21.42 -1.80
CA VAL A 227 -6.28 -21.71 -3.04
C VAL A 227 -7.10 -22.74 -3.80
N GLY A 228 -7.42 -22.47 -5.07
CA GLY A 228 -8.09 -23.44 -5.93
C GLY A 228 -7.24 -24.72 -6.05
N ALA A 229 -7.89 -25.87 -6.03
CA ALA A 229 -7.26 -27.16 -6.23
C ALA A 229 -6.66 -27.30 -7.65
#